data_AF-A0A8T3MS73-F1
#
_entry.id   AF-A0A8T3MS73-F1
#
_cell.length_a   1.000
_cell.length_b   1.000
_cell.length_c   1.000
_cell.angle_alpha   90.00
_cell.angle_beta   90.00
_cell.angle_gamma   90.00
#
_symmetry.space_group_name_H-M   'P 1'
#
loop_
_entity.id
_entity.type
_entity.pdbx_description
1 polymer ?
#
loop_
_entity_poly.entity_id
_entity_poly.type
_entity_poly.pdbx_seq_one_letter_code
_entity_poly.pdbx_strand_id
1 'polypeptide(L)'
;MKIFLDTADIEEIRMVARWGVLDGVTTNPTLFAKTSGMTYEEVLKEICSITPGPVSAEVVAEDVDGMLSEGRAFAKLAPNIVVKVPMSEEGLEAMSRFADEGIKTNCTLIFTANQGLLAAKAGASLLSPFVGRLDDINQDGMIVIR
;
A
#
# COMPACT_ATOMS: atom_id res chain seq x y z
N MET A 1 12.30 -7.78 -11.12
CA MET A 1 11.79 -6.59 -10.41
C MET A 1 10.41 -6.31 -10.96
N LYS A 2 9.42 -6.08 -10.10
CA LYS A 2 8.08 -5.66 -10.53
C LYS A 2 8.00 -4.13 -10.53
N ILE A 3 7.20 -3.54 -11.42
CA ILE A 3 7.01 -2.09 -11.53
C ILE A 3 5.60 -1.71 -11.10
N PHE A 4 5.52 -0.91 -10.05
CA PHE A 4 4.26 -0.41 -9.50
C PHE A 4 4.17 1.09 -9.79
N LEU A 5 2.97 1.58 -10.11
CA LEU A 5 2.72 3.01 -10.30
C LEU A 5 2.14 3.62 -9.01
N ASP A 6 2.75 4.70 -8.52
CA ASP A 6 2.29 5.41 -7.31
C ASP A 6 1.38 6.59 -7.68
N THR A 7 0.12 6.29 -7.98
CA THR A 7 -0.88 7.29 -8.39
C THR A 7 -2.29 6.80 -8.05
N ALA A 8 -3.23 7.73 -7.96
CA ALA A 8 -4.66 7.45 -7.95
C ALA A 8 -5.34 7.91 -9.26
N ASP A 9 -4.57 8.42 -10.22
CA ASP A 9 -5.09 8.86 -11.52
C ASP A 9 -5.35 7.65 -12.44
N ILE A 10 -6.63 7.43 -12.75
CA ILE A 10 -7.10 6.32 -13.57
C ILE A 10 -6.53 6.40 -15.00
N GLU A 11 -6.38 7.59 -15.58
CA GLU A 11 -5.89 7.74 -16.95
C GLU A 11 -4.39 7.47 -17.04
N GLU A 12 -3.61 7.87 -16.04
CA GLU A 12 -2.21 7.47 -15.92
C GLU A 12 -2.07 5.94 -15.81
N ILE A 13 -2.90 5.31 -14.98
CA ILE A 13 -2.89 3.85 -14.79
C ILE A 13 -3.26 3.14 -16.10
N ARG A 14 -4.30 3.59 -16.81
CA ARG A 14 -4.65 3.04 -18.14
C ARG A 14 -3.52 3.23 -19.13
N MET A 15 -2.84 4.37 -19.11
CA MET A 15 -1.72 4.64 -20.00
C MET A 15 -0.57 3.67 -19.76
N VAL A 16 -0.13 3.51 -18.52
CA VAL A 16 1.00 2.62 -18.17
C VAL A 16 0.61 1.14 -18.36
N ALA A 17 -0.65 0.77 -18.12
CA ALA A 17 -1.16 -0.56 -18.43
C ALA A 17 -1.00 -0.90 -19.93
N ARG A 18 -1.27 0.05 -20.83
CA ARG A 18 -1.07 -0.14 -22.28
C ARG A 18 0.39 -0.31 -22.69
N TRP A 19 1.34 0.14 -21.87
CA TRP A 19 2.77 -0.07 -22.15
C TRP A 19 3.21 -1.52 -21.88
N GLY A 20 2.41 -2.31 -21.15
CA GLY A 20 2.73 -3.70 -20.84
C GLY A 20 3.77 -3.89 -19.74
N VAL A 21 4.03 -2.86 -18.93
CA VAL A 21 5.03 -2.87 -17.84
C VAL A 21 4.43 -2.73 -16.44
N LEU A 22 3.11 -2.60 -16.32
CA LEU A 22 2.41 -2.39 -15.05
C LEU A 22 2.19 -3.72 -14.32
N ASP A 23 2.82 -3.89 -13.15
CA ASP A 23 2.64 -5.07 -12.29
C ASP A 23 1.73 -4.81 -11.07
N GLY A 24 1.48 -3.56 -10.73
CA GLY A 24 0.71 -3.17 -9.55
C GLY A 24 0.55 -1.65 -9.42
N VAL A 25 -0.25 -1.22 -8.45
CA VAL A 25 -0.48 0.21 -8.14
C VAL A 25 -0.37 0.41 -6.64
N THR A 26 0.18 1.54 -6.21
CA THR A 26 0.10 2.00 -4.83
C THR A 26 -0.69 3.30 -4.77
N THR A 27 -1.65 3.38 -3.86
CA THR A 27 -2.37 4.61 -3.55
C THR A 27 -2.05 5.06 -2.13
N ASN A 28 -2.47 6.29 -1.82
CA ASN A 28 -2.52 6.85 -0.49
C ASN A 28 -3.57 7.98 -0.46
N PRO A 29 -3.99 8.46 0.72
CA PRO A 29 -5.04 9.49 0.83
C PRO A 29 -4.67 10.79 0.11
N THR A 30 -3.39 11.17 0.11
CA THR A 30 -2.90 12.40 -0.55
C THR A 30 -3.01 12.31 -2.07
N LEU A 31 -2.74 11.14 -2.67
CA LEU A 31 -2.91 10.92 -4.11
C LEU A 31 -4.39 10.92 -4.48
N PHE A 32 -5.24 10.24 -3.69
CA PHE A 32 -6.68 10.24 -3.91
C PHE A 32 -7.29 11.66 -3.81
N ALA A 33 -6.82 12.49 -2.89
CA ALA A 33 -7.31 13.86 -2.72
C ALA A 33 -7.13 14.76 -3.98
N LYS A 34 -6.30 14.35 -4.93
CA LYS A 34 -6.12 15.04 -6.22
C LYS A 34 -7.11 14.58 -7.29
N THR A 35 -7.83 13.48 -7.04
CA THR A 35 -8.88 12.96 -7.91
C THR A 35 -10.22 13.63 -7.58
N SER A 36 -11.10 13.78 -8.57
CA SER A 36 -12.38 14.49 -8.40
C SER A 36 -13.56 13.63 -8.81
N GLY A 37 -14.68 13.72 -8.07
CA GLY A 37 -15.98 13.23 -8.52
C GLY A 37 -16.27 11.74 -8.25
N MET A 38 -15.39 11.03 -7.55
CA MET A 38 -15.59 9.64 -7.14
C MET A 38 -15.24 9.45 -5.67
N THR A 39 -15.89 8.50 -5.02
CA THR A 39 -15.50 8.02 -3.69
C THR A 39 -14.21 7.19 -3.79
N TYR A 40 -13.50 7.04 -2.67
CA TYR A 40 -12.26 6.27 -2.65
C TYR A 40 -12.49 4.80 -3.04
N GLU A 41 -13.60 4.20 -2.60
CA GLU A 41 -13.96 2.83 -2.96
C GLU A 41 -14.23 2.66 -4.47
N GLU A 42 -14.88 3.64 -5.10
CA GLU A 42 -15.11 3.63 -6.55
C GLU A 42 -13.80 3.73 -7.32
N VAL A 43 -12.89 4.61 -6.89
CA VAL A 43 -11.54 4.73 -7.48
C VAL A 43 -10.77 3.41 -7.32
N LEU A 44 -10.77 2.81 -6.13
CA LEU A 44 -10.10 1.54 -5.89
C LEU A 44 -10.63 0.41 -6.78
N LYS A 45 -11.95 0.30 -6.96
CA LYS A 45 -12.57 -0.69 -7.86
C LYS A 45 -12.11 -0.49 -9.30
N GLU A 46 -12.10 0.75 -9.76
CA GLU A 46 -11.67 1.07 -11.14
C GLU A 46 -10.20 0.72 -11.35
N ILE A 47 -9.31 1.14 -10.43
CA ILE A 47 -7.88 0.83 -10.46
C ILE A 47 -7.65 -0.70 -10.46
N CYS A 48 -8.37 -1.44 -9.61
CA CYS A 48 -8.28 -2.89 -9.55
C CYS A 48 -8.72 -3.57 -10.85
N SER A 49 -9.71 -3.02 -11.57
CA SER A 49 -10.18 -3.58 -12.83
C SER A 49 -9.17 -3.43 -13.98
N ILE A 50 -8.31 -2.41 -13.91
CA ILE A 50 -7.28 -2.11 -14.92
C ILE A 50 -5.95 -2.81 -14.59
N THR A 51 -5.66 -2.98 -13.29
CA THR A 51 -4.35 -3.43 -12.80
C THR A 51 -4.30 -4.95 -12.71
N PRO A 52 -3.37 -5.64 -13.40
CA PRO A 52 -3.31 -7.11 -13.41
C PRO A 52 -2.82 -7.71 -12.08
N GLY A 53 -2.21 -6.89 -11.21
CA GLY A 53 -1.60 -7.31 -9.96
C GLY A 53 -2.07 -6.50 -8.75
N PRO A 54 -1.26 -6.46 -7.68
CA PRO A 54 -1.65 -5.86 -6.41
C PRO A 54 -1.98 -4.37 -6.49
N VAL A 55 -3.03 -3.94 -5.78
CA VAL A 55 -3.39 -2.53 -5.59
C VAL A 55 -3.34 -2.22 -4.09
N SER A 56 -2.35 -1.44 -3.67
CA SER A 56 -2.21 -1.07 -2.25
C SER A 56 -3.16 0.06 -1.87
N ALA A 57 -4.09 -0.20 -0.94
CA ALA A 57 -5.07 0.77 -0.45
C ALA A 57 -4.81 1.11 1.03
N GLU A 58 -4.53 2.37 1.34
CA GLU A 58 -4.10 2.81 2.68
C GLU A 58 -5.26 3.05 3.65
N VAL A 59 -5.13 2.51 4.86
CA VAL A 59 -5.99 2.84 6.02
C VAL A 59 -5.60 4.20 6.60
N VAL A 60 -6.55 4.89 7.21
CA VAL A 60 -6.38 6.23 7.81
C VAL A 60 -6.53 6.18 9.33
N ALA A 61 -7.27 5.19 9.86
CA ALA A 61 -7.37 4.99 11.30
C ALA A 61 -6.00 4.75 11.96
N GLU A 62 -5.86 5.25 13.19
CA GLU A 62 -4.63 5.14 13.99
C GLU A 62 -4.70 4.01 15.04
N ASP A 63 -5.91 3.53 15.36
CA ASP A 63 -6.14 2.42 16.28
C ASP A 63 -6.37 1.09 15.54
N VAL A 64 -6.11 -0.04 16.24
CA VAL A 64 -6.20 -1.39 15.67
C VAL A 64 -7.60 -1.69 15.14
N ASP A 65 -8.67 -1.37 15.88
CA ASP A 65 -10.03 -1.71 15.49
C ASP A 65 -10.47 -0.93 14.25
N GLY A 66 -10.11 0.36 14.19
CA GLY A 66 -10.31 1.21 13.02
C GLY A 66 -9.57 0.68 11.80
N MET A 67 -8.27 0.36 11.92
CA MET A 67 -7.48 -0.19 10.83
C MET A 67 -8.08 -1.49 10.30
N LEU A 68 -8.50 -2.40 11.19
CA LEU A 68 -9.13 -3.68 10.81
C LEU A 68 -10.47 -3.46 10.11
N SER A 69 -11.28 -2.52 10.59
CA SER A 69 -12.57 -2.19 9.96
C SER A 69 -12.38 -1.68 8.53
N GLU A 70 -11.50 -0.69 8.35
CA GLU A 70 -11.20 -0.10 7.04
C GLU A 70 -10.56 -1.11 6.10
N GLY A 71 -9.53 -1.82 6.56
CA GLY A 71 -8.82 -2.80 5.73
C GLY A 71 -9.71 -3.96 5.28
N ARG A 72 -10.62 -4.45 6.14
CA ARG A 72 -11.62 -5.46 5.74
C ARG A 72 -12.64 -4.91 4.75
N ALA A 73 -13.01 -3.63 4.84
CA ALA A 73 -13.86 -2.99 3.84
C ALA A 73 -13.15 -2.94 2.48
N PHE A 74 -11.89 -2.52 2.44
CA PHE A 74 -11.09 -2.47 1.21
C PHE A 74 -10.88 -3.85 0.60
N ALA A 75 -10.53 -4.87 1.41
CA ALA A 75 -10.28 -6.23 0.93
C ALA A 75 -11.49 -6.88 0.24
N LYS A 76 -12.71 -6.41 0.55
CA LYS A 76 -13.96 -6.87 -0.09
C LYS A 76 -14.20 -6.24 -1.47
N LEU A 77 -13.53 -5.13 -1.81
CA LEU A 77 -13.78 -4.41 -3.05
C LEU A 77 -13.28 -5.17 -4.28
N ALA A 78 -12.11 -5.81 -4.18
CA ALA A 78 -11.51 -6.60 -5.24
C ALA A 78 -10.45 -7.60 -4.69
N PRO A 79 -10.25 -8.75 -5.35
CA PRO A 79 -9.35 -9.81 -4.86
C PRO A 79 -7.86 -9.45 -4.90
N ASN A 80 -7.48 -8.41 -5.64
CA ASN A 80 -6.10 -7.92 -5.76
C ASN A 80 -5.78 -6.72 -4.86
N ILE A 81 -6.71 -6.31 -3.97
CA ILE A 81 -6.41 -5.32 -2.94
C ILE A 81 -5.34 -5.86 -1.99
N VAL A 82 -4.41 -4.98 -1.62
CA VAL A 82 -3.46 -5.17 -0.53
C VAL A 82 -3.67 -4.02 0.46
N VAL A 83 -3.99 -4.32 1.70
CA VAL A 83 -4.25 -3.27 2.71
C VAL A 83 -2.93 -2.64 3.11
N LYS A 84 -2.77 -1.35 2.84
CA LYS A 84 -1.55 -0.62 3.17
C LYS A 84 -1.66 -0.05 4.57
N VAL A 85 -0.75 -0.45 5.44
CA VAL A 85 -0.77 -0.18 6.88
C VAL A 85 0.52 0.54 7.27
N PRO A 86 0.45 1.68 7.98
CA PRO A 86 1.65 2.36 8.45
C PRO A 86 2.41 1.52 9.47
N MET A 87 3.74 1.66 9.49
CA MET A 87 4.58 1.09 10.54
C MET A 87 4.30 1.79 11.89
N SER A 88 3.57 1.11 12.77
CA SER A 88 3.35 1.47 14.19
C SER A 88 3.13 0.20 15.03
N GLU A 89 2.99 0.33 16.36
CA GLU A 89 2.66 -0.80 17.23
C GLU A 89 1.28 -1.39 16.89
N GLU A 90 0.29 -0.53 16.72
CA GLU A 90 -1.07 -0.88 16.27
C GLU A 90 -1.05 -1.47 14.86
N GLY A 91 -0.23 -0.92 13.97
CA GLY A 91 -0.06 -1.41 12.62
C GLY A 91 0.52 -2.83 12.58
N LEU A 92 1.48 -3.15 13.46
CA LEU A 92 2.01 -4.51 13.61
C LEU A 92 0.92 -5.50 14.07
N GLU A 93 0.10 -5.11 15.04
CA GLU A 93 -1.02 -5.94 15.48
C GLU A 93 -2.07 -6.14 14.37
N ALA A 94 -2.45 -5.06 13.69
CA ALA A 94 -3.41 -5.11 12.58
C ALA A 94 -2.90 -6.03 11.46
N MET A 95 -1.61 -5.91 11.09
CA MET A 95 -0.99 -6.78 10.09
C MET A 95 -1.03 -8.26 10.50
N SER A 96 -0.77 -8.58 11.76
CA SER A 96 -0.83 -9.96 12.26
C SER A 96 -2.24 -10.53 12.14
N ARG A 97 -3.27 -9.76 12.52
CA ARG A 97 -4.67 -10.20 12.41
C ARG A 97 -5.13 -10.32 10.96
N PHE A 98 -4.71 -9.41 10.08
CA PHE A 98 -4.96 -9.54 8.65
C PHE A 98 -4.33 -10.80 8.06
N ALA A 99 -3.12 -11.16 8.50
CA ALA A 99 -2.45 -12.38 8.04
C ALA A 99 -3.23 -13.64 8.45
N ASP A 100 -3.75 -13.69 9.68
CA ASP A 100 -4.62 -14.78 10.15
C ASP A 100 -5.93 -14.88 9.33
N GLU A 101 -6.42 -13.75 8.82
CA GLU A 101 -7.60 -13.67 7.94
C GLU A 101 -7.28 -13.93 6.46
N GLY A 102 -6.01 -14.12 6.09
CA GLY A 102 -5.57 -14.27 4.71
C GLY A 102 -5.64 -12.97 3.87
N ILE A 103 -5.77 -11.82 4.52
CA ILE A 103 -5.77 -10.50 3.90
C ILE A 103 -4.32 -10.04 3.72
N LYS A 104 -3.95 -9.73 2.48
CA LYS A 104 -2.59 -9.26 2.16
C LYS A 104 -2.41 -7.82 2.64
N THR A 105 -1.23 -7.54 3.19
CA THR A 105 -0.87 -6.21 3.71
C THR A 105 0.42 -5.67 3.09
N ASN A 106 0.50 -4.34 2.96
CA ASN A 106 1.70 -3.61 2.55
C ASN A 106 2.10 -2.65 3.68
N CYS A 107 3.21 -2.93 4.36
CA CYS A 107 3.69 -2.04 5.41
C CYS A 107 4.39 -0.82 4.81
N THR A 108 3.85 0.38 5.08
CA THR A 108 4.39 1.66 4.60
C THR A 108 5.14 2.42 5.71
N LEU A 109 5.82 3.51 5.34
CA LEU A 109 6.60 4.36 6.26
C LEU A 109 7.74 3.60 6.97
N ILE A 110 8.39 2.69 6.25
CA ILE A 110 9.60 2.00 6.74
C ILE A 110 10.83 2.87 6.43
N PHE A 111 11.65 3.09 7.45
CA PHE A 111 12.88 3.89 7.35
C PHE A 111 14.13 3.13 7.83
N THR A 112 13.94 1.93 8.42
CA THR A 112 15.03 1.09 8.92
C THR A 112 14.78 -0.38 8.62
N ALA A 113 15.86 -1.17 8.54
CA ALA A 113 15.76 -2.63 8.38
C ALA A 113 15.00 -3.31 9.54
N ASN A 114 15.13 -2.78 10.77
CA ASN A 114 14.45 -3.31 11.96
C ASN A 114 12.93 -3.19 11.83
N GLN A 115 12.42 -2.05 11.34
CA GLN A 115 10.99 -1.88 11.06
C GLN A 115 10.52 -2.87 10.00
N GLY A 116 11.28 -3.03 8.90
CA GLY A 116 10.95 -4.02 7.86
C GLY A 116 10.90 -5.45 8.40
N LEU A 117 11.85 -5.83 9.27
CA LEU A 117 11.88 -7.15 9.90
C LEU A 117 10.67 -7.38 10.80
N LEU A 118 10.26 -6.40 11.60
CA LEU A 118 9.08 -6.49 12.46
C LEU A 118 7.80 -6.65 11.63
N ALA A 119 7.62 -5.85 10.58
CA ALA A 119 6.47 -5.96 9.68
C ALA A 119 6.42 -7.34 8.99
N ALA A 120 7.55 -7.84 8.49
CA ALA A 120 7.61 -9.18 7.89
C ALA A 120 7.25 -10.28 8.89
N LYS A 121 7.70 -10.17 10.15
CA LYS A 121 7.33 -11.09 11.23
C LYS A 121 5.86 -11.02 11.63
N ALA A 122 5.25 -9.84 11.52
CA ALA A 122 3.81 -9.64 11.69
C ALA A 122 2.97 -10.09 10.48
N GLY A 123 3.57 -10.67 9.44
CA GLY A 123 2.83 -11.23 8.30
C GLY A 123 2.60 -10.26 7.14
N ALA A 124 3.32 -9.13 7.09
CA ALA A 124 3.26 -8.23 5.94
C ALA A 124 3.59 -8.96 4.62
N SER A 125 2.75 -8.78 3.59
CA SER A 125 2.98 -9.36 2.26
C SER A 125 3.93 -8.51 1.42
N LEU A 126 3.95 -7.20 1.64
CA LEU A 126 4.82 -6.22 1.00
C LEU A 126 5.40 -5.27 2.05
N LEU A 127 6.59 -4.74 1.78
CA LEU A 127 7.25 -3.71 2.58
C LEU A 127 7.58 -2.53 1.68
N SER A 128 7.34 -1.31 2.15
CA SER A 128 7.58 -0.07 1.41
C SER A 128 8.54 0.85 2.18
N PRO A 129 9.86 0.66 2.05
CA PRO A 129 10.87 1.58 2.55
C PRO A 129 10.90 2.91 1.76
N PHE A 130 11.02 4.04 2.46
CA PHE A 130 11.01 5.38 1.85
C PHE A 130 12.43 5.89 1.57
N VAL A 131 13.03 5.41 0.48
CA VAL A 131 14.42 5.76 0.08
C VAL A 131 14.60 7.27 -0.08
N GLY A 132 13.78 7.93 -0.91
CA GLY A 132 13.95 9.37 -1.19
C GLY A 132 13.81 10.26 0.05
N ARG A 133 12.96 9.89 1.02
CA ARG A 133 12.83 10.65 2.28
C ARG A 133 14.05 10.52 3.18
N LEU A 134 14.77 9.41 3.12
CA LEU A 134 16.05 9.24 3.81
C LEU A 134 17.15 10.07 3.13
N ASP A 135 17.17 10.06 1.80
CA ASP A 135 18.09 10.86 1.00
C ASP A 135 17.92 12.37 1.29
N ASP A 136 16.68 12.85 1.41
CA ASP A 136 16.36 14.24 1.75
C ASP A 136 16.93 14.71 3.10
N ILE A 137 17.23 13.77 4.02
CA ILE A 137 17.83 14.06 5.33
C ILE A 137 19.32 13.66 5.40
N ASN A 138 19.99 13.52 4.24
CA ASN A 138 21.40 13.15 4.10
C ASN A 138 21.76 11.75 4.62
N GLN A 139 20.85 10.79 4.53
CA GLN A 139 21.14 9.37 4.71
C GLN A 139 21.11 8.65 3.36
N ASP A 140 21.99 7.66 3.11
CA ASP A 140 21.88 6.82 1.91
C ASP A 140 20.69 5.84 2.09
N GLY A 141 19.52 6.21 1.55
CA GLY A 141 18.29 5.44 1.69
C GLY A 141 18.38 4.05 1.07
N MET A 142 19.26 3.85 0.08
CA MET A 142 19.48 2.53 -0.53
C MET A 142 20.12 1.53 0.42
N ILE A 143 20.75 1.98 1.53
CA ILE A 143 21.24 1.08 2.58
C ILE A 143 20.09 0.25 3.18
N VAL A 144 18.87 0.80 3.27
CA VAL A 144 17.72 0.06 3.82
C VAL A 144 17.27 -1.08 2.89
N ILE A 145 17.61 -1.01 1.60
CA ILE A 145 17.25 -2.00 0.58
C ILE A 145 18.29 -3.12 0.44
N ARG A 146 19.57 -2.85 0.72
CA ARG A 146 20.71 -3.77 0.53
C ARG A 146 20.77 -4.85 1.60
#